data_AF-A0A2V5ZK20-F1
#
_entry.id   AF-A0A2V5ZK20-F1
#
_cell.length_a   1.000
_cell.length_b   1.000
_cell.length_c   1.000
_cell.angle_alpha   90.00
_cell.angle_beta   90.00
_cell.angle_gamma   90.00
#
_symmetry.space_group_name_H-M   'P 1'
#
loop_
_entity.id
_entity.type
_entity.pdbx_description
1 polymer ?
#
loop_
_entity_poly.entity_id
_entity_poly.type
_entity_poly.pdbx_seq_one_letter_code
_entity_poly.pdbx_strand_id
1 'polypeptide(L)' 'NIDVRKDRCPKGAHFDPAKMPYCMHFNGGYAMHQGYVPPFAASHGCIRIPQGMAEKFFNNAPVGTPVIVKGE' A
#
# COMPACT_ATOMS: atom_id res chain seq x y z
N ASN A 1 15.13 11.75 5.88
CA ASN A 1 14.66 10.38 5.61
C ASN A 1 15.70 9.45 6.21
N ILE A 2 15.31 8.51 7.09
CA ILE A 2 16.23 7.57 7.76
C ILE A 2 16.08 6.24 7.03
N ASP A 3 17.12 5.77 6.38
CA ASP A 3 17.12 4.47 5.71
C ASP A 3 17.53 3.38 6.70
N VAL A 4 16.59 2.51 7.04
CA VAL A 4 16.81 1.37 7.95
C VAL A 4 17.90 0.39 7.47
N ARG A 5 18.31 0.46 6.20
CA ARG A 5 19.39 -0.36 5.62
C ARG A 5 20.78 0.27 5.72
N LYS A 6 20.88 1.58 5.92
CA LYS A 6 22.15 2.33 5.93
C LYS A 6 22.40 3.06 7.23
N ASP A 7 21.38 3.71 7.77
CA ASP A 7 21.50 4.62 8.89
C ASP A 7 21.35 3.88 10.22
N ARG A 8 22.22 4.19 11.18
CA ARG A 8 22.07 3.70 12.55
C ARG A 8 20.84 4.36 13.19
N CYS A 9 19.96 3.55 13.78
CA CYS A 9 18.78 4.04 14.48
C CYS A 9 19.16 5.09 15.54
N PRO A 10 18.69 6.36 15.42
CA PRO A 10 18.94 7.38 16.43
C PRO A 10 18.34 7.00 17.78
N LYS A 11 18.99 7.40 18.88
CA LYS A 11 18.46 7.13 20.23
C LYS A 11 17.07 7.77 20.37
N GLY A 12 16.08 6.98 20.81
CA GLY A 12 14.69 7.41 20.99
C GLY A 12 13.83 7.38 19.72
N ALA A 13 14.39 7.01 18.56
CA ALA A 13 13.59 6.79 17.37
C ALA A 13 12.78 5.50 17.50
N HIS A 14 11.56 5.51 16.96
CA HIS A 14 10.71 4.34 16.82
C HIS A 14 10.20 4.25 15.38
N PHE A 15 9.78 3.06 14.98
CA PHE A 15 9.17 2.85 13.68
C PHE A 15 7.73 3.36 13.69
N ASP A 16 7.41 4.27 12.77
CA ASP A 16 6.05 4.75 12.52
C ASP A 16 5.56 4.18 11.19
N PRO A 17 4.74 3.10 11.21
CA PRO A 17 4.24 2.50 9.99
C PRO A 17 3.26 3.43 9.28
N ALA A 18 3.41 3.55 7.96
CA ALA A 18 2.41 4.21 7.14
C ALA A 18 1.04 3.52 7.30
N LYS A 19 0.01 4.29 7.64
CA LYS A 19 -1.36 3.78 7.73
C LYS A 19 -1.85 3.39 6.33
N MET A 20 -2.12 2.10 6.14
CA MET A 20 -2.69 1.55 4.90
C MET A 20 -4.00 0.81 5.21
N PRO A 21 -5.12 1.51 5.41
CA PRO A 21 -6.41 0.86 5.66
C PRO A 21 -6.83 0.00 4.46
N TYR A 22 -7.54 -1.10 4.73
CA TYR A 22 -8.02 -2.03 3.70
C TYR A 22 -6.90 -2.57 2.78
N CYS A 23 -5.74 -2.85 3.38
CA CYS A 23 -4.57 -3.33 2.65
C CYS A 23 -4.76 -4.78 2.16
N MET A 24 -4.64 -4.99 0.85
CA MET A 24 -4.77 -6.28 0.16
C MET A 24 -3.51 -6.54 -0.66
N HIS A 25 -2.65 -7.46 -0.19
CA HIS A 25 -1.41 -7.82 -0.87
C HIS A 25 -1.69 -8.76 -2.05
N PHE A 26 -1.02 -8.53 -3.17
CA PHE A 26 -1.19 -9.37 -4.36
C PHE A 26 0.14 -9.81 -5.01
N ASN A 27 1.26 -9.17 -4.68
CA ASN A 27 2.57 -9.60 -5.15
C ASN A 27 3.68 -9.14 -4.19
N GLY A 28 4.17 -10.00 -3.30
CA GLY A 28 5.20 -9.64 -2.33
C GLY A 28 4.82 -8.40 -1.52
N GLY A 29 5.60 -7.32 -1.65
CA GLY A 29 5.34 -6.03 -0.99
C GLY A 29 4.33 -5.13 -1.70
N TYR A 30 3.79 -5.52 -2.86
CA TYR A 30 2.77 -4.76 -3.58
C TYR A 30 1.37 -5.08 -3.07
N ALA A 31 0.61 -4.02 -2.80
CA ALA A 31 -0.74 -4.11 -2.28
C ALA A 31 -1.67 -3.05 -2.89
N MET A 32 -2.96 -3.32 -2.83
CA MET A 32 -4.02 -2.33 -2.94
C MET A 32 -4.36 -1.81 -1.54
N HIS A 33 -4.55 -0.51 -1.35
CA HIS A 33 -4.98 0.02 -0.06
C HIS A 33 -5.68 1.38 -0.20
N GLN A 34 -6.40 1.78 0.85
CA GLN A 34 -6.99 3.12 0.92
C GLN A 34 -5.91 4.21 0.90
N GLY A 35 -6.14 5.26 0.11
CA GLY A 35 -5.31 6.46 0.11
C GLY A 35 -5.83 7.54 -0.84
N TYR A 36 -5.23 8.73 -0.78
CA TYR A 36 -5.48 9.79 -1.76
C TYR A 36 -4.99 9.37 -3.15
N VAL A 37 -5.84 9.50 -4.18
CA VAL A 37 -5.54 9.13 -5.56
C VAL A 37 -5.44 10.40 -6.41
N PRO A 38 -4.24 10.92 -6.69
CA PRO A 38 -4.05 12.03 -7.62
C PRO A 38 -4.25 11.56 -9.08
N PRO A 39 -4.42 12.50 -10.04
CA PRO A 39 -4.64 12.18 -11.46
C PRO A 39 -3.37 11.70 -12.19
N PHE A 40 -2.35 11.26 -11.45
CA PHE A 40 -1.08 10.74 -11.98
C PHE A 40 -0.53 9.63 -11.06
N ALA A 41 0.35 8.79 -11.59
CA ALA A 41 1.02 7.75 -10.81
C ALA A 41 1.91 8.39 -9.72
N ALA A 42 1.59 8.14 -8.45
CA ALA A 42 2.29 8.77 -7.32
C ALA A 42 2.39 7.87 -6.09
N SER A 43 2.47 6.56 -6.32
CA SER A 43 2.82 5.58 -5.31
C SER A 43 4.20 5.00 -5.58
N HIS A 44 4.78 4.32 -4.59
CA HIS A 44 6.02 3.55 -4.75
C HIS A 44 5.75 2.13 -5.30
N GLY A 45 4.62 1.94 -6.00
CA GLY A 45 4.20 0.67 -6.60
C GLY A 45 2.85 0.14 -6.11
N CYS A 46 2.47 0.40 -4.85
CA CYS A 46 1.13 0.03 -4.36
C CYS A 46 0.02 0.78 -5.10
N ILE A 47 -1.15 0.18 -5.21
CA ILE A 47 -2.31 0.77 -5.87
C ILE A 47 -3.17 1.47 -4.80
N ARG A 48 -3.25 2.80 -4.88
CA ARG A 48 -4.11 3.58 -3.98
C ARG A 48 -5.55 3.57 -4.50
N ILE A 49 -6.48 3.31 -3.59
CA ILE A 49 -7.91 3.27 -3.86
C ILE A 49 -8.62 4.33 -3.00
N PRO A 50 -9.61 5.08 -3.53
CA PRO A 50 -10.41 5.98 -2.71
C PRO A 50 -11.17 5.21 -1.61
N GLN A 51 -11.33 5.82 -0.44
CA GLN A 51 -11.85 5.17 0.77
C GLN A 51 -13.11 4.31 0.54
N GLY A 52 -14.17 4.88 -0.05
CA GLY A 52 -15.43 4.16 -0.25
C GLY A 52 -15.36 2.96 -1.21
N MET A 53 -14.31 2.86 -2.02
CA MET A 53 -14.05 1.70 -2.87
C MET A 53 -13.13 0.68 -2.19
N ALA A 54 -12.13 1.14 -1.43
CA ALA A 54 -11.16 0.26 -0.77
C ALA A 54 -11.84 -0.75 0.17
N GLU A 55 -12.81 -0.29 0.96
CA GLU A 55 -13.60 -1.15 1.85
C GLU A 55 -14.44 -2.18 1.08
N LYS A 56 -15.06 -1.78 -0.02
CA LYS A 56 -15.87 -2.68 -0.85
C LYS A 56 -15.03 -3.80 -1.44
N PHE A 57 -13.84 -3.49 -1.97
CA PHE A 57 -12.93 -4.51 -2.46
C PHE A 57 -12.46 -5.42 -1.32
N PHE A 58 -12.05 -4.85 -0.19
CA PHE A 58 -11.57 -5.63 0.96
C PHE A 58 -12.62 -6.64 1.46
N ASN A 59 -13.88 -6.24 1.53
CA ASN A 59 -14.96 -7.12 2.00
C ASN A 59 -15.39 -8.19 0.97
N ASN A 60 -15.08 -8.01 -0.32
CA ASN A 60 -15.56 -8.88 -1.40
C ASN A 60 -14.46 -9.63 -2.17
N ALA A 61 -13.18 -9.35 -1.89
CA ALA A 61 -12.03 -10.01 -2.52
C ALA A 61 -11.33 -10.91 -1.50
N PRO A 62 -11.77 -12.17 -1.32
CA PRO A 62 -11.10 -13.10 -0.41
C PRO A 62 -9.65 -13.39 -0.86
N VAL A 63 -8.82 -13.83 0.09
CA VAL A 63 -7.44 -14.28 -0.19
C VAL A 63 -7.44 -15.33 -1.30
N GLY A 64 -6.58 -15.14 -2.30
CA GLY A 64 -6.52 -15.98 -3.50
C GLY A 64 -7.28 -15.41 -4.70
N THR A 65 -8.03 -14.32 -4.54
CA THR A 65 -8.62 -13.58 -5.66
C THR A 65 -7.51 -13.12 -6.62
N PRO A 66 -7.55 -13.51 -7.91
CA PRO A 66 -6.51 -13.12 -8.87
C PRO A 66 -6.49 -11.61 -9.10
N VAL A 67 -5.29 -11.03 -9.16
CA VAL A 67 -5.06 -9.64 -9.57
C VAL A 67 -4.22 -9.64 -10.84
N ILE A 68 -4.76 -9.03 -11.90
CA ILE A 68 -4.09 -8.93 -13.20
C ILE A 68 -3.74 -7.47 -13.44
N VAL A 69 -2.45 -7.13 -13.39
CA VAL A 69 -1.95 -5.79 -13.73
C VAL A 69 -1.47 -5.81 -15.17
N LYS A 70 -1.98 -4.90 -16.00
CA LYS A 70 -1.58 -4.75 -17.40
C LYS A 70 -1.05 -3.33 -17.60
N GLY A 71 0.03 -3.20 -18.37
CA GLY A 71 0.41 -1.92 -18.96
C GLY A 71 -0.39 -1.69 -20.24
N GLU A 72 -0.61 -0.42 -20.56
CA GLU A 72 -0.85 0.00 -21.95
C GLU A 72 0.48 0.25 -22.65
#